data_AF-A0A4Q3HMT5-F1
#
_entry.id   AF-A0A4Q3HMT5-F1
#
_cell.length_a   1.000
_cell.length_b   1.000
_cell.length_c   1.000
_cell.angle_alpha   90.00
_cell.angle_beta   90.00
_cell.angle_gamma   90.00
#
_symmetry.space_group_name_H-M   'P 1'
#
loop_
_entity.id
_entity.type
_entity.pdbx_description
1 polymer ?
#
loop_
_entity_poly.entity_id
_entity_poly.type
_entity_poly.pdbx_seq_one_letter_code
_entity_poly.pdbx_strand_id
1 'polypeptide(L)'
;MKIRGTLIGFTAILMWSLLALMTAASGKVPPFQMNAMTFAIGSLPGLILFAFRPERIPLLKQPAKVWIIGIGGLFGYHFLYFTALRNAPAVEAGLIAYLWPLLIVVGSALLPGERLRWYHVAGAVAGLCGTI
;
A
#
# COMPACT_ATOMS: atom_id res chain seq x y z
N MET A 1 9.25 11.86 18.69
CA MET A 1 8.76 11.77 17.29
C MET A 1 8.56 10.32 16.81
N LYS A 2 9.45 9.37 17.12
CA LYS A 2 9.34 7.96 16.67
C LYS A 2 8.00 7.27 17.04
N ILE A 3 7.56 7.32 18.29
CA ILE A 3 6.31 6.65 18.76
C ILE A 3 5.06 7.19 18.05
N ARG A 4 4.95 8.52 17.84
CA ARG A 4 3.80 9.12 17.14
C ARG A 4 3.71 8.64 15.68
N GLY A 5 4.84 8.57 14.98
CA GLY A 5 4.90 8.01 13.63
C GLY A 5 4.51 6.53 13.59
N THR A 6 4.97 5.74 14.56
CA THR A 6 4.59 4.33 14.70
C THR A 6 3.10 4.14 14.95
N LEU A 7 2.49 4.94 15.83
CA LEU A 7 1.06 4.87 16.13
C LEU A 7 0.20 5.21 14.90
N ILE A 8 0.58 6.24 14.14
CA ILE A 8 -0.11 6.60 12.87
C ILE A 8 0.09 5.50 11.82
N GLY A 9 1.29 4.90 11.74
CA GLY A 9 1.51 3.74 10.87
C GLY A 9 0.64 2.54 11.26
N PHE A 10 0.46 2.30 12.56
CA PHE A 10 -0.38 1.22 13.06
C PHE A 10 -1.85 1.38 12.67
N THR A 11 -2.38 2.61 12.62
CA THR A 11 -3.76 2.82 12.14
C THR A 11 -3.93 2.40 10.68
N ALA A 12 -2.90 2.53 9.84
CA ALA A 12 -2.97 2.04 8.46
C ALA A 12 -3.14 0.52 8.39
N ILE A 13 -2.45 -0.22 9.27
CA ILE A 13 -2.60 -1.68 9.38
C ILE A 13 -4.03 -2.04 9.79
N LEU A 14 -4.57 -1.37 10.81
CA LEU A 14 -5.97 -1.58 11.24
C LEU A 14 -6.98 -1.32 10.12
N MET A 15 -6.77 -0.26 9.33
CA MET A 15 -7.61 0.05 8.18
C MET A 15 -7.51 -1.00 7.08
N TRP A 16 -6.31 -1.54 6.82
CA TRP A 16 -6.12 -2.63 5.87
C TRP A 16 -6.76 -3.95 6.32
N SER A 17 -6.79 -4.24 7.62
CA SER A 17 -7.48 -5.43 8.15
C SER A 17 -8.99 -5.43 7.86
N LEU A 18 -9.61 -4.25 7.77
CA LEU A 18 -11.02 -4.08 7.44
C LEU A 18 -11.30 -4.14 5.92
N LEU A 19 -10.26 -4.06 5.09
CA LEU A 19 -10.39 -3.96 3.64
C LEU A 19 -11.12 -5.18 3.05
N ALA A 20 -10.78 -6.39 3.48
CA ALA A 20 -11.42 -7.61 2.96
C ALA A 20 -12.92 -7.64 3.26
N LEU A 21 -13.32 -7.28 4.49
CA LEU A 21 -14.72 -7.20 4.90
C LEU A 21 -15.49 -6.15 4.08
N MET A 22 -14.92 -4.96 3.92
CA MET A 22 -15.55 -3.89 3.13
C MET A 22 -15.59 -4.21 1.64
N THR A 23 -14.58 -4.92 1.11
CA THR A 23 -14.55 -5.38 -0.28
C THR A 23 -15.65 -6.40 -0.53
N ALA A 24 -15.85 -7.36 0.37
CA ALA A 24 -16.97 -8.31 0.28
C ALA A 24 -18.34 -7.61 0.35
N ALA A 25 -18.47 -6.60 1.21
CA ALA A 25 -19.68 -5.79 1.33
C ALA A 25 -19.95 -4.88 0.11
N SER A 26 -18.94 -4.58 -0.69
CA SER A 26 -19.04 -3.66 -1.83
C SER A 26 -19.83 -4.18 -3.03
N GLY A 27 -20.22 -5.47 -3.00
CA GLY A 27 -21.13 -6.06 -3.97
C GLY A 27 -20.53 -6.21 -5.37
N LYS A 28 -21.21 -5.66 -6.39
CA LYS A 28 -20.88 -5.88 -7.82
C LYS A 28 -20.09 -4.74 -8.47
N VAL A 29 -19.60 -3.77 -7.69
CA VAL A 29 -18.87 -2.64 -8.25
C VAL A 29 -17.59 -3.13 -8.93
N PRO A 30 -17.32 -2.75 -10.19
CA PRO A 30 -16.09 -3.15 -10.88
C PRO A 30 -14.83 -2.70 -10.11
N PRO A 31 -13.77 -3.52 -10.02
CA PRO A 31 -12.62 -3.22 -9.15
C PRO A 31 -11.89 -1.91 -9.48
N PHE A 32 -11.72 -1.58 -10.77
CA PHE A 32 -11.11 -0.32 -11.18
C PHE A 32 -11.96 0.90 -10.83
N GLN A 33 -13.30 0.78 -10.93
CA GLN A 33 -14.21 1.85 -10.54
C GLN A 33 -14.20 2.04 -9.02
N MET A 34 -14.22 0.94 -8.26
CA MET A 34 -14.07 0.99 -6.80
C MET A 34 -12.78 1.73 -6.41
N ASN A 35 -11.65 1.38 -7.02
CA ASN A 35 -10.40 2.08 -6.78
C ASN A 35 -10.44 3.55 -7.17
N ALA A 36 -11.02 3.90 -8.32
CA ALA A 36 -11.14 5.30 -8.72
C ALA A 36 -11.92 6.11 -7.67
N MET A 37 -13.04 5.56 -7.17
CA MET A 37 -13.85 6.19 -6.14
C MET A 37 -13.11 6.30 -4.81
N THR A 38 -12.49 5.22 -4.32
CA THR A 38 -11.80 5.21 -3.02
C THR A 38 -10.55 6.08 -3.02
N PHE A 39 -9.77 6.12 -4.11
CA PHE A 39 -8.62 7.02 -4.24
C PHE A 39 -9.05 8.49 -4.40
N ALA A 40 -10.14 8.77 -5.11
CA ALA A 40 -10.69 10.12 -5.18
C ALA A 40 -11.08 10.62 -3.78
N ILE A 41 -11.80 9.81 -3.00
CA ILE A 41 -12.16 10.12 -1.62
C ILE A 41 -10.91 10.23 -0.74
N GLY A 42 -9.97 9.29 -0.88
CA GLY A 42 -8.70 9.27 -0.12
C GLY A 42 -7.79 10.46 -0.41
N SER A 43 -7.96 11.14 -1.55
CA SER A 43 -7.24 12.38 -1.88
C SER A 43 -7.81 13.63 -1.19
N LEU A 44 -9.06 13.59 -0.71
CA LEU A 44 -9.75 14.75 -0.12
C LEU A 44 -9.00 15.35 1.08
N PRO A 45 -8.44 14.58 2.04
CA PRO A 45 -7.66 15.17 3.13
C PRO A 45 -6.46 15.99 2.65
N GLY A 46 -5.81 15.56 1.56
CA GLY A 46 -4.72 16.29 0.92
C GLY A 46 -5.21 17.58 0.26
N LEU A 47 -6.34 17.54 -0.45
CA LEU A 47 -6.95 18.73 -1.05
C LEU A 47 -7.42 19.74 0.00
N ILE A 48 -8.04 19.26 1.08
CA ILE A 48 -8.45 20.08 2.23
C ILE A 48 -7.22 20.73 2.87
N LEU A 49 -6.12 19.98 3.04
CA LEU A 49 -4.86 20.54 3.54
C LEU A 49 -4.36 21.68 2.65
N PHE A 50 -4.41 21.54 1.32
CA PHE A 50 -4.01 22.61 0.41
C PHE A 50 -4.97 23.80 0.42
N ALA A 51 -6.27 23.58 0.64
CA ALA A 51 -7.23 24.67 0.80
C ALA A 51 -6.95 25.52 2.05
N PHE A 52 -6.60 24.89 3.17
CA PHE A 52 -6.25 25.60 4.42
C PHE A 52 -4.81 26.11 4.47
N ARG A 53 -3.91 25.53 3.66
CA ARG A 53 -2.48 25.86 3.60
C ARG A 53 -2.00 25.95 2.15
N PRO A 54 -2.44 26.98 1.39
CA PRO A 54 -2.11 27.12 -0.03
C PRO A 54 -0.62 27.30 -0.27
N GLU A 55 0.15 27.75 0.72
CA GLU A 55 1.61 27.85 0.69
C GLU A 55 2.30 26.48 0.46
N ARG A 56 1.58 25.37 0.63
CA ARG A 56 2.07 24.02 0.40
C ARG A 56 1.84 23.52 -1.03
N ILE A 57 1.03 24.20 -1.84
CA ILE A 57 0.78 23.84 -3.24
C ILE A 57 2.06 23.75 -4.08
N PRO A 58 3.06 24.65 -3.93
CA PRO A 58 4.34 24.52 -4.62
C PRO A 58 5.07 23.20 -4.34
N LEU A 59 4.77 22.49 -3.24
CA LEU A 59 5.33 21.16 -2.95
C LEU A 59 4.87 20.10 -3.94
N LEU A 60 3.81 20.34 -4.72
CA LEU A 60 3.41 19.46 -5.82
C LEU A 60 4.39 19.49 -7.00
N LYS A 61 5.26 20.51 -7.09
CA LYS A 61 6.32 20.58 -8.10
C LYS A 61 7.45 19.61 -7.74
N GLN A 62 7.20 18.34 -7.99
CA GLN A 62 8.17 17.26 -7.81
C GLN A 62 8.78 16.84 -9.15
N PRO A 63 10.05 16.40 -9.18
CA PRO A 63 10.67 15.88 -10.39
C PRO A 63 9.91 14.64 -10.89
N ALA A 64 9.96 14.38 -12.20
CA ALA A 64 9.21 13.29 -12.85
C ALA A 64 9.42 11.92 -12.16
N LYS A 65 10.61 11.65 -11.63
CA LYS A 65 10.91 10.42 -10.89
C LYS A 65 9.97 10.17 -9.70
N VAL A 66 9.61 11.22 -8.95
CA VAL A 66 8.70 11.10 -7.79
C VAL A 66 7.30 10.73 -8.26
N TRP A 67 6.82 11.35 -9.35
CA TRP A 67 5.54 11.02 -9.94
C TRP A 67 5.50 9.60 -10.51
N ILE A 68 6.56 9.17 -11.20
CA ILE A 68 6.67 7.81 -11.73
C ILE A 68 6.63 6.78 -10.61
N ILE A 69 7.36 7.01 -9.50
CA ILE A 69 7.37 6.09 -8.36
C ILE A 69 6.00 6.08 -7.67
N GLY A 70 5.41 7.26 -7.41
CA GLY A 70 4.13 7.37 -6.71
C GLY A 70 2.96 6.78 -7.53
N ILE A 71 2.80 7.25 -8.77
CA ILE A 71 1.73 6.80 -9.67
C ILE A 71 2.00 5.35 -10.09
N GLY A 72 3.22 5.03 -10.54
CA GLY A 72 3.57 3.68 -10.98
C GLY A 72 3.48 2.65 -9.85
N GLY A 73 3.88 2.98 -8.63
CA GLY A 73 3.75 2.11 -7.47
C GLY A 73 2.28 1.88 -7.09
N LEU A 74 1.52 2.95 -6.87
CA LEU A 74 0.13 2.86 -6.43
C LEU A 74 -0.78 2.27 -7.52
N PHE A 75 -0.77 2.84 -8.72
CA PHE A 75 -1.61 2.36 -9.82
C PHE A 75 -1.13 0.99 -10.33
N GLY A 76 0.18 0.81 -10.50
CA GLY A 76 0.75 -0.43 -11.02
C GLY A 76 0.45 -1.64 -10.14
N TYR A 77 0.57 -1.50 -8.81
CA TYR A 77 0.16 -2.56 -7.88
C TYR A 77 -1.30 -2.96 -8.09
N HIS A 78 -2.22 -2.00 -8.10
CA HIS A 78 -3.65 -2.30 -8.25
C HIS A 78 -4.00 -2.87 -9.62
N PHE A 79 -3.37 -2.36 -10.67
CA PHE A 79 -3.53 -2.87 -12.03
C PHE A 79 -3.11 -4.34 -12.13
N LEU A 80 -1.92 -4.67 -11.62
CA LEU A 80 -1.41 -6.05 -11.62
C LEU A 80 -2.23 -6.96 -10.72
N TYR A 81 -2.63 -6.49 -9.54
CA TYR A 81 -3.44 -7.26 -8.60
C TYR A 81 -4.81 -7.64 -9.19
N PHE A 82 -5.52 -6.69 -9.80
CA PHE A 82 -6.80 -7.00 -10.45
C PHE A 82 -6.65 -7.83 -11.71
N THR A 83 -5.56 -7.64 -12.46
CA THR A 83 -5.22 -8.52 -13.58
C THR A 83 -4.99 -9.95 -13.08
N ALA A 84 -4.30 -10.15 -11.96
CA ALA A 84 -4.09 -11.46 -11.36
C ALA A 84 -5.42 -12.09 -10.92
N LEU A 85 -6.30 -11.34 -10.24
CA LEU A 85 -7.63 -11.84 -9.83
C LEU A 85 -8.55 -12.23 -11.00
N ARG A 86 -8.30 -11.72 -12.21
CA ARG A 86 -9.03 -12.13 -13.41
C ARG A 86 -8.46 -13.37 -14.09
N ASN A 87 -7.18 -13.67 -13.85
CA ASN A 87 -6.46 -14.76 -14.52
C ASN A 87 -6.16 -15.96 -13.61
N ALA A 88 -6.37 -15.82 -12.30
CA ALA A 88 -6.16 -16.86 -11.29
C ALA A 88 -7.28 -16.83 -10.25
N PRO A 89 -7.53 -17.92 -9.51
CA PRO A 89 -8.51 -17.90 -8.45
C PRO A 89 -8.04 -17.00 -7.29
N ALA A 90 -9.02 -16.41 -6.60
CA ALA A 90 -8.78 -15.28 -5.72
C ALA A 90 -7.90 -15.60 -4.51
N VAL A 91 -7.95 -16.85 -4.03
CA VAL A 91 -7.17 -17.31 -2.89
C VAL A 91 -5.69 -17.38 -3.25
N GLU A 92 -5.36 -18.00 -4.38
CA GLU A 92 -3.99 -18.17 -4.87
C GLU A 92 -3.37 -16.82 -5.26
N ALA A 93 -4.13 -15.97 -5.96
CA ALA A 93 -3.69 -14.62 -6.30
C ALA A 93 -3.45 -13.77 -5.03
N GLY A 94 -4.32 -13.90 -4.03
CA GLY A 94 -4.19 -13.24 -2.74
C GLY A 94 -2.96 -13.71 -1.96
N LEU A 95 -2.74 -15.02 -1.86
CA LEU A 95 -1.58 -15.62 -1.18
C LEU A 95 -0.25 -15.18 -1.81
N ILE A 96 -0.18 -15.15 -3.14
CA ILE A 96 0.99 -14.63 -3.86
C ILE A 96 1.17 -13.14 -3.55
N ALA A 97 0.10 -12.35 -3.59
CA ALA A 97 0.16 -10.93 -3.27
C ALA A 97 0.65 -10.68 -1.84
N TYR A 98 0.29 -11.53 -0.89
CA TYR A 98 0.73 -11.48 0.51
C TYR A 98 2.24 -11.68 0.73
N LEU A 99 3.02 -11.99 -0.31
CA LEU A 99 4.49 -11.96 -0.23
C LEU A 99 5.06 -10.54 -0.09
N TRP A 100 4.27 -9.49 -0.28
CA TRP A 100 4.73 -8.11 -0.22
C TRP A 100 5.49 -7.72 1.07
N PRO A 101 5.13 -8.16 2.30
CA PRO A 101 5.88 -7.82 3.51
C PRO A 101 7.28 -8.45 3.50
N LEU A 102 7.40 -9.69 3.01
CA LEU A 102 8.69 -10.36 2.83
C LEU A 102 9.54 -9.61 1.81
N LEU A 103 8.94 -9.21 0.68
CA LEU A 103 9.61 -8.42 -0.35
C LEU A 103 10.07 -7.06 0.17
N ILE A 104 9.31 -6.40 1.06
CA ILE A 104 9.74 -5.16 1.70
C ILE A 104 10.93 -5.42 2.63
N VAL A 105 10.91 -6.49 3.43
CA VAL A 105 12.03 -6.82 4.32
C VAL A 105 13.29 -7.12 3.51
N VAL A 106 13.21 -7.96 2.48
CA VAL A 106 14.36 -8.28 1.62
C VAL A 106 14.80 -7.06 0.82
N GLY A 107 13.86 -6.31 0.24
CA GLY A 107 14.13 -5.09 -0.51
C GLY A 107 14.76 -3.99 0.34
N SER A 108 14.45 -3.93 1.64
CA SER A 108 15.07 -2.98 2.57
C SER A 108 16.58 -3.26 2.76
N ALA A 109 17.02 -4.51 2.58
CA ALA A 109 18.44 -4.86 2.60
C ALA A 109 19.23 -4.28 1.42
N LEU A 110 18.54 -3.93 0.32
CA LEU A 110 19.14 -3.37 -0.88
C LEU A 110 19.26 -1.84 -0.81
N LEU A 111 18.75 -1.20 0.25
CA LEU A 111 18.85 0.23 0.44
C LEU A 111 20.27 0.63 0.91
N PRO A 112 20.86 1.70 0.36
CA PRO A 112 22.19 2.16 0.76
C PRO A 112 22.25 2.49 2.25
N GLY A 113 23.10 1.79 3.00
CA GLY A 113 23.36 2.04 4.43
C GLY A 113 22.52 1.20 5.41
N GLU A 114 21.57 0.40 4.93
CA GLU A 114 20.80 -0.51 5.79
C GLU A 114 21.49 -1.87 5.93
N ARG A 115 21.37 -2.50 7.11
CA ARG A 115 21.90 -3.84 7.39
C ARG A 115 20.77 -4.78 7.76
N LEU A 116 20.56 -5.81 6.93
CA LEU A 116 19.59 -6.86 7.21
C LEU A 116 20.04 -7.67 8.43
N ARG A 117 19.34 -7.52 9.55
CA ARG A 117 19.58 -8.29 10.78
C ARG A 117 18.74 -9.57 10.77
N TRP A 118 19.24 -10.62 11.42
CA TRP A 118 18.64 -11.97 11.40
C TRP A 118 17.19 -12.00 11.91
N TYR A 119 16.83 -11.13 12.86
CA TYR A 119 15.47 -11.01 13.38
C TYR A 119 14.47 -10.38 12.40
N HIS A 120 14.92 -9.58 11.43
CA HIS A 120 14.02 -9.10 10.36
C HIS A 120 13.61 -10.25 9.44
N VAL A 121 14.56 -11.14 9.12
CA VAL A 121 14.30 -12.34 8.32
C VAL A 121 13.42 -13.32 9.10
N ALA A 122 13.72 -13.56 10.37
CA ALA A 122 12.91 -14.43 11.23
C ALA A 122 11.46 -13.92 11.36
N GLY A 123 11.26 -12.62 11.55
CA GLY A 123 9.93 -12.01 11.60
C GLY A 123 9.17 -12.09 10.27
N ALA A 124 9.88 -11.93 9.14
CA ALA A 124 9.28 -12.06 7.82
C ALA A 124 8.87 -13.51 7.50
N VAL A 125 9.71 -14.48 7.86
CA VAL A 125 9.41 -15.91 7.70
C VAL A 125 8.24 -16.31 8.61
N ALA A 126 8.24 -15.88 9.88
CA ALA A 126 7.13 -16.13 10.80
C ALA A 126 5.81 -15.50 10.30
N GLY A 127 5.86 -14.28 9.75
CA GLY A 127 4.70 -13.63 9.13
C GLY A 127 4.19 -14.35 7.89
N LEU A 128 5.11 -14.85 7.04
CA LEU A 128 4.74 -15.66 5.88
C LEU A 128 4.10 -17.00 6.30
N CYS A 129 4.70 -17.70 7.26
CA CYS A 129 4.15 -18.93 7.81
C CYS A 129 2.78 -18.74 8.47
N GLY A 130 2.48 -17.56 9.02
CA GLY A 130 1.15 -17.25 9.55
C GLY A 130 0.11 -16.87 8.49
N THR A 131 0.53 -16.65 7.24
CA THR A 131 -0.36 -16.30 6.12
C THR A 131 -0.75 -17.50 5.26
N ILE A 132 0.07 -18.56 5.27
CA ILE A 132 -0.17 -19.87 4.65
C ILE A 132 -1.02 -20.72 5.60
#